data_AF-A0AAN6TSH4-F1
#
_entry.id   AF-A0AAN6TSH4-F1
#
_cell.length_a   1.000
_cell.length_b   1.000
_cell.length_c   1.000
_cell.angle_alpha   90.00
_cell.angle_beta   90.00
_cell.angle_gamma   90.00
#
_symmetry.space_group_name_H-M   'P 1'
#
loop_
_entity.id
_entity.type
_entity.pdbx_description
1 polymer ?
#
loop_
_entity_poly.entity_id
_entity_poly.type
_entity_poly.pdbx_seq_one_letter_code
_entity_poly.pdbx_strand_id
1 'polypeptide(L)'
;VWAMIFKDAQWLEKATKAGLKPALFGYKLTNIYRKKKPVQAHLLLIVSDWSGDVRFDKEQLFRSLHKHEHNETTFEVHFESGIILNIHDPVTALEGIRVVDPEKYFHRDTTGLSSTVLYYNDRDLQKITP
;
A
#
# COMPACT_ATOMS: atom_id res chain seq x y z
N VAL A 1 1.74 10.87 -2.35
CA VAL A 1 1.69 9.74 -1.39
C VAL A 1 2.84 8.77 -1.62
N TRP A 2 3.00 8.22 -2.83
CA TRP A 2 4.09 7.29 -3.17
C TRP A 2 5.49 7.72 -2.72
N ALA A 3 5.86 8.99 -2.94
CA ALA A 3 7.15 9.55 -2.50
C ALA A 3 7.33 9.69 -0.96
N MET A 4 6.30 9.42 -0.15
CA MET A 4 6.44 9.33 1.32
C MET A 4 6.79 7.91 1.78
N ILE A 5 6.63 6.93 0.89
CA ILE A 5 6.82 5.50 1.15
C ILE A 5 8.09 5.02 0.43
N PHE A 6 8.24 5.40 -0.84
CA PHE A 6 9.32 5.01 -1.72
C PHE A 6 10.30 6.17 -1.89
N LYS A 7 11.59 5.92 -1.63
CA LYS A 7 12.67 6.90 -1.86
C LYS A 7 13.11 6.94 -3.33
N ASP A 8 12.83 5.87 -4.07
CA ASP A 8 13.03 5.76 -5.51
C ASP A 8 11.93 4.89 -6.13
N ALA A 9 11.78 4.99 -7.46
CA ALA A 9 10.72 4.31 -8.18
C ALA A 9 11.11 2.92 -8.71
N GLN A 10 12.31 2.40 -8.41
CA GLN A 10 12.87 1.26 -9.17
C GLN A 10 11.99 0.01 -9.11
N TRP A 11 11.54 -0.38 -7.91
CA TRP A 11 10.64 -1.52 -7.77
C TRP A 11 9.27 -1.28 -8.41
N LEU A 12 8.70 -0.08 -8.27
CA LEU A 12 7.41 0.28 -8.86
C LEU A 12 7.45 0.26 -10.39
N GLU A 13 8.52 0.79 -10.98
CA GLU A 13 8.76 0.76 -12.43
C GLU A 13 8.95 -0.67 -12.93
N LYS A 14 9.68 -1.51 -12.18
CA LYS A 14 9.86 -2.93 -12.54
C LYS A 14 8.52 -3.67 -12.54
N ALA A 15 7.72 -3.51 -11.48
CA ALA A 15 6.40 -4.11 -11.39
C ALA A 15 5.49 -3.64 -12.53
N THR A 16 5.51 -2.34 -12.85
CA THR A 16 4.72 -1.76 -13.95
C THR A 16 5.16 -2.29 -15.31
N LYS A 17 6.48 -2.44 -15.54
CA LYS A 17 7.02 -3.03 -16.79
C LYS A 17 6.64 -4.51 -16.95
N ALA A 18 6.42 -5.22 -15.85
CA ALA A 18 5.86 -6.58 -15.85
C ALA A 18 4.34 -6.63 -16.07
N GLY A 19 3.69 -5.48 -16.29
CA GLY A 19 2.25 -5.38 -16.52
C GLY A 19 1.40 -5.30 -15.24
N LEU A 20 2.03 -5.25 -14.07
CA LEU A 20 1.34 -5.11 -12.79
C LEU A 20 0.85 -3.67 -12.58
N LYS A 21 -0.15 -3.51 -11.71
CA LYS A 21 -0.71 -2.20 -11.34
C LYS A 21 -0.64 -1.99 -9.83
N PRO A 22 0.55 -1.63 -9.29
CA PRO A 22 0.67 -1.33 -7.88
C PRO A 22 -0.34 -0.27 -7.43
N ALA A 23 -0.97 -0.50 -6.29
CA ALA A 23 -2.00 0.37 -5.74
C ALA A 23 -1.85 0.49 -4.22
N LEU A 24 -2.08 1.69 -3.70
CA LEU A 24 -2.23 1.93 -2.27
C LEU A 24 -3.72 1.90 -1.92
N PHE A 25 -4.10 1.09 -0.95
CA PHE A 25 -5.47 0.98 -0.47
C PHE A 25 -5.59 1.36 1.01
N GLY A 26 -6.60 2.15 1.37
CA GLY A 26 -6.93 2.47 2.76
C GLY A 26 -7.65 3.81 2.89
N TYR A 27 -8.62 3.93 3.80
CA TYR A 27 -9.48 5.13 3.89
C TYR A 27 -8.72 6.42 4.25
N LYS A 28 -7.66 6.31 5.07
CA LYS A 28 -6.84 7.47 5.48
C LYS A 28 -5.95 8.00 4.36
N LEU A 29 -5.87 7.30 3.23
CA LEU A 29 -5.17 7.77 2.02
C LEU A 29 -5.69 9.12 1.56
N THR A 30 -6.99 9.41 1.70
CA THR A 30 -7.59 10.73 1.41
C THR A 30 -6.95 11.85 2.23
N ASN A 31 -6.62 11.61 3.50
CA ASN A 31 -6.02 12.61 4.36
C ASN A 31 -4.59 12.93 3.94
N ILE A 32 -3.81 11.90 3.59
CA ILE A 32 -2.44 12.05 3.09
C ILE A 32 -2.47 12.75 1.71
N TYR A 33 -3.35 12.30 0.82
CA TYR A 33 -3.50 12.85 -0.53
C TYR A 33 -3.83 14.34 -0.51
N ARG A 34 -4.70 14.77 0.42
CA ARG A 34 -5.09 16.18 0.62
C ARG A 34 -4.14 16.96 1.54
N LYS A 35 -2.98 16.41 1.91
CA LYS A 35 -1.97 17.03 2.79
C LYS A 35 -2.55 17.55 4.11
N LYS A 36 -3.51 16.84 4.69
CA LYS A 36 -4.06 17.18 6.02
C LYS A 36 -3.03 16.82 7.12
N LYS A 37 -3.14 17.48 8.28
CA LYS A 37 -2.31 17.30 9.50
C LYS A 37 -2.00 15.82 9.80
N PRO A 38 -0.90 15.52 10.51
CA PRO A 38 -0.39 14.16 10.63
C PRO A 38 -1.46 13.22 11.19
N VAL A 39 -1.79 12.18 10.42
CA VAL A 39 -2.63 11.07 10.86
C VAL A 39 -1.87 9.79 10.58
N GLN A 40 -1.66 8.98 11.62
CA GLN A 40 -1.20 7.62 11.47
C GLN A 40 -2.14 6.88 10.50
N ALA A 41 -1.60 6.36 9.40
CA ALA A 41 -2.38 5.82 8.30
C ALA A 41 -1.96 4.39 7.99
N HIS A 42 -2.91 3.45 8.10
CA HIS A 42 -2.72 2.08 7.66
C HIS A 42 -3.12 1.98 6.19
N LEU A 43 -2.19 1.51 5.36
CA LEU A 43 -2.34 1.34 3.93
C LEU A 43 -1.95 -0.09 3.54
N LEU A 44 -2.59 -0.65 2.50
CA LEU A 44 -2.12 -1.87 1.84
C LEU A 44 -1.38 -1.48 0.56
N LEU A 45 -0.25 -2.13 0.29
CA LEU A 45 0.34 -2.18 -1.05
C LEU A 45 -0.21 -3.41 -1.76
N ILE A 46 -1.01 -3.18 -2.80
CA ILE A 46 -1.64 -4.23 -3.62
C ILE A 46 -0.98 -4.20 -4.99
N VAL A 47 -0.56 -5.36 -5.50
CA VAL A 47 0.00 -5.55 -6.84
C VAL A 47 -0.83 -6.52 -7.68
N SER A 48 -1.58 -7.44 -7.02
CA SER A 48 -2.40 -8.46 -7.70
C SER A 48 -1.60 -9.25 -8.73
N ASP A 49 -0.40 -9.65 -8.36
CA ASP A 49 0.48 -10.44 -9.21
C ASP A 49 0.09 -11.91 -9.18
N TRP A 50 -0.66 -12.34 -10.20
CA TRP A 50 -1.13 -13.72 -10.34
C TRP A 50 -0.04 -14.72 -10.75
N SER A 51 1.08 -14.27 -11.32
CA SER A 51 2.22 -15.18 -11.58
C SER A 51 3.02 -15.44 -10.31
N GLY A 52 3.00 -14.45 -9.40
CA GLY A 52 3.69 -14.46 -8.13
C GLY A 52 5.19 -14.26 -8.24
N ASP A 53 5.66 -13.71 -9.36
CA ASP A 53 7.07 -13.43 -9.61
C ASP A 53 7.58 -12.25 -8.78
N VAL A 54 6.71 -11.28 -8.47
CA VAL A 54 7.09 -10.06 -7.75
C VAL A 54 7.64 -10.34 -6.35
N ARG A 55 7.29 -11.48 -5.75
CA ARG A 55 7.79 -11.90 -4.43
C ARG A 55 9.30 -12.17 -4.44
N PHE A 56 9.87 -12.57 -5.58
CA PHE A 56 11.31 -12.79 -5.73
C PHE A 56 12.09 -11.46 -5.70
N ASP A 57 11.39 -10.34 -5.92
CA ASP A 57 11.95 -8.98 -5.86
C ASP A 57 11.75 -8.32 -4.49
N LYS A 58 11.44 -9.09 -3.44
CA LYS A 58 11.26 -8.59 -2.06
C LYS A 58 12.41 -7.69 -1.61
N GLU A 59 13.66 -8.08 -1.86
CA GLU A 59 14.81 -7.25 -1.49
C GLU A 59 14.81 -5.89 -2.20
N GLN A 60 14.45 -5.88 -3.49
CA GLN A 60 14.37 -4.65 -4.27
C GLN A 60 13.23 -3.76 -3.77
N LEU A 61 12.10 -4.33 -3.35
CA LEU A 61 11.02 -3.61 -2.69
C LEU A 61 11.57 -2.86 -1.47
N PHE A 62 12.17 -3.57 -0.50
CA PHE A 62 12.70 -2.94 0.71
C PHE A 62 13.79 -1.91 0.43
N ARG A 63 14.66 -2.18 -0.55
CA ARG A 63 15.68 -1.22 -0.98
C ARG A 63 15.09 0.05 -1.57
N SER A 64 13.89 0.01 -2.17
CA SER A 64 13.21 1.17 -2.76
C SER A 64 12.41 1.98 -1.72
N LEU A 65 12.20 1.44 -0.52
CA LEU A 65 11.49 2.12 0.57
C LEU A 65 12.38 3.17 1.26
N HIS A 66 11.75 4.21 1.81
CA HIS A 66 12.38 5.07 2.80
C HIS A 66 12.79 4.28 4.05
N LYS A 67 13.59 4.89 4.94
CA LYS A 67 13.97 4.29 6.23
C LYS A 67 12.71 3.84 6.99
N HIS A 68 12.74 2.61 7.47
CA HIS A 68 11.57 1.94 8.03
C HIS A 68 11.94 0.89 9.07
N GLU A 69 10.95 0.48 9.86
CA GLU A 69 10.97 -0.74 10.66
C GLU A 69 10.01 -1.75 10.01
N HIS A 70 10.37 -3.03 9.96
CA HIS A 70 9.55 -4.07 9.33
C HIS A 70 9.20 -5.13 10.36
N ASN A 71 7.89 -5.38 10.53
CA ASN A 71 7.36 -6.49 11.29
C ASN A 71 7.06 -7.65 10.35
N GLU A 72 7.92 -8.67 10.35
CA GLU A 72 7.79 -9.82 9.46
C GLU A 72 6.54 -10.68 9.75
N THR A 73 6.04 -10.65 10.99
CA THR A 73 4.87 -11.43 11.40
C THR A 73 3.58 -10.83 10.87
N THR A 74 3.46 -9.50 10.88
CA THR A 74 2.25 -8.79 10.42
C THR A 74 2.37 -8.27 8.99
N PHE A 75 3.56 -8.35 8.39
CA PHE A 75 3.92 -7.76 7.10
C PHE A 75 3.74 -6.24 7.06
N GLU A 76 3.83 -5.58 8.23
CA GLU A 76 3.70 -4.14 8.35
C GLU A 76 5.08 -3.46 8.30
N VAL A 77 5.17 -2.42 7.48
CA VAL A 77 6.33 -1.53 7.38
C VAL A 77 5.95 -0.18 7.97
N HIS A 78 6.68 0.23 8.99
CA HIS A 78 6.46 1.46 9.75
C HIS A 78 7.42 2.54 9.27
N PHE A 79 6.87 3.68 8.85
CA PHE A 79 7.65 4.85 8.42
C PHE A 79 7.60 5.97 9.46
N GLU A 80 8.68 6.75 9.54
CA GLU A 80 8.74 7.97 10.39
C GLU A 80 7.64 8.99 10.06
N SER A 81 7.07 8.92 8.85
CA SER A 81 5.93 9.75 8.41
C SER A 81 4.61 9.41 9.11
N GLY A 82 4.55 8.33 9.89
CA GLY A 82 3.33 7.79 10.50
C GLY A 82 2.51 6.89 9.58
N ILE A 83 2.98 6.63 8.35
CA ILE A 83 2.39 5.61 7.48
C ILE A 83 2.80 4.23 7.99
N ILE A 84 1.83 3.33 8.04
CA ILE A 84 2.02 1.90 8.23
C ILE A 84 1.55 1.22 6.96
N LEU A 85 2.47 0.62 6.22
CA LEU A 85 2.18 -0.05 4.96
C LEU A 85 2.22 -1.55 5.16
N ASN A 86 1.11 -2.23 4.93
CA ASN A 86 1.10 -3.67 4.82
C ASN A 86 1.55 -4.08 3.42
N ILE A 87 2.55 -4.97 3.35
CA ILE A 87 3.16 -5.44 2.11
C ILE A 87 2.93 -6.94 1.89
N HIS A 88 1.93 -7.54 2.54
CA HIS A 88 1.65 -8.98 2.42
C HIS A 88 1.51 -9.44 0.96
N ASP A 89 0.78 -8.69 0.14
CA ASP A 89 0.53 -9.04 -1.27
C ASP A 89 1.84 -9.19 -2.07
N PRO A 90 2.69 -8.15 -2.24
CA PRO A 90 3.91 -8.25 -3.03
C PRO A 90 4.99 -9.18 -2.46
N VAL A 91 4.94 -9.58 -1.18
CA VAL A 91 5.98 -10.44 -0.58
C VAL A 91 5.59 -11.90 -0.44
N THR A 92 4.30 -12.22 -0.53
CA THR A 92 3.82 -13.60 -0.42
C THR A 92 3.29 -14.14 -1.74
N ALA A 93 2.68 -13.27 -2.58
CA ALA A 93 1.96 -13.63 -3.79
C ALA A 93 0.99 -14.80 -3.61
N LEU A 94 0.27 -14.81 -2.48
CA LEU A 94 -0.77 -15.80 -2.19
C LEU A 94 -2.12 -15.38 -2.78
N GLU A 95 -3.04 -16.32 -2.92
CA GLU A 95 -4.45 -16.06 -3.22
C GLU A 95 -5.11 -15.33 -2.02
N GLY A 96 -4.89 -14.02 -1.95
CA GLY A 96 -5.50 -13.13 -0.96
C GLY A 96 -4.52 -12.41 -0.04
N ILE A 97 -4.97 -11.27 0.48
CA ILE A 97 -4.21 -10.42 1.40
C ILE A 97 -4.62 -10.76 2.83
N ARG A 98 -3.66 -11.15 3.67
CA ARG A 98 -3.90 -11.36 5.10
C ARG A 98 -3.49 -10.13 5.89
N VAL A 99 -4.42 -9.59 6.66
CA VAL A 99 -4.18 -8.50 7.59
C VAL A 99 -4.77 -8.82 8.96
N VAL A 100 -4.07 -8.41 10.02
CA VAL A 100 -4.46 -8.71 11.41
C VAL A 100 -5.74 -7.99 11.80
N ASP A 101 -5.89 -6.74 11.37
CA ASP A 101 -7.04 -5.90 11.69
C ASP A 101 -7.55 -5.19 10.41
N PRO A 102 -8.49 -5.82 9.68
CA PRO A 102 -9.00 -5.27 8.42
C PRO A 102 -9.76 -3.96 8.62
N GLU A 103 -10.35 -3.70 9.79
CA GLU A 103 -11.15 -2.50 10.05
C GLU A 103 -10.33 -1.21 9.92
N LYS A 104 -9.02 -1.29 10.15
CA LYS A 104 -8.08 -0.16 9.99
C LYS A 104 -7.99 0.40 8.57
N TYR A 105 -8.40 -0.37 7.55
CA TYR A 105 -8.32 0.03 6.15
C TYR A 105 -9.63 0.60 5.61
N PHE A 106 -10.73 0.50 6.36
CA PHE A 106 -12.04 0.99 5.95
C PHE A 106 -12.55 2.10 6.86
N HIS A 107 -13.46 2.90 6.31
CA HIS A 107 -14.25 3.87 7.04
C HIS A 107 -15.72 3.49 6.97
N ARG A 108 -16.43 3.57 8.10
CA ARG A 108 -17.87 3.40 8.16
C ARG A 108 -18.51 4.70 8.60
N ASP A 109 -19.46 5.18 7.82
CA ASP A 109 -20.30 6.32 8.14
C ASP A 109 -21.79 5.98 7.91
N THR A 110 -22.66 6.98 7.96
CA THR A 110 -24.11 6.83 7.73
C THR A 110 -24.45 6.39 6.30
N THR A 111 -23.53 6.55 5.34
CA THR A 111 -23.70 6.17 3.93
C THR A 111 -23.18 4.77 3.63
N GLY A 112 -22.49 4.14 4.58
CA GLY A 112 -22.03 2.75 4.48
C GLY A 112 -20.54 2.59 4.74
N LEU A 113 -19.99 1.46 4.26
CA LEU A 113 -18.56 1.17 4.33
C LEU A 113 -17.88 1.75 3.09
N SER A 114 -16.71 2.35 3.27
CA SER A 114 -15.91 2.84 2.15
C SER A 114 -14.42 2.77 2.43
N SER A 115 -13.63 2.81 1.37
CA SER A 115 -12.19 3.01 1.42
C SER A 115 -11.75 3.84 0.21
N THR A 116 -10.44 4.04 0.06
CA THR A 116 -9.87 4.71 -1.09
C THR A 116 -8.68 3.96 -1.65
N VAL A 117 -8.52 4.03 -2.97
CA VAL A 117 -7.39 3.47 -3.70
C VAL A 117 -6.69 4.54 -4.52
N LEU A 118 -5.36 4.47 -4.58
CA LEU A 118 -4.53 5.25 -5.49
C LEU A 118 -3.61 4.30 -6.25
N TYR A 119 -3.82 4.17 -7.56
CA TYR A 119 -2.91 3.42 -8.41
C TYR A 119 -1.59 4.19 -8.60
N TYR A 120 -0.51 3.45 -8.85
CA TYR A 120 0.76 4.04 -9.23
C TYR A 120 0.64 4.70 -10.62
N ASN A 121 1.23 5.88 -10.78
CA ASN A 121 1.10 6.79 -11.93
C ASN A 121 -0.28 7.40 -12.20
N ASP A 122 -1.34 6.95 -11.52
CA ASP A 122 -2.62 7.64 -11.57
C ASP A 122 -2.57 8.93 -10.77
N ARG A 123 -3.27 9.95 -11.29
CA ARG A 123 -3.42 11.24 -10.61
C ARG A 123 -4.61 11.25 -9.67
N ASP A 124 -5.61 10.42 -9.91
CA ASP A 124 -6.89 10.52 -9.22
C ASP A 124 -7.03 9.45 -8.13
N LEU A 125 -7.37 9.93 -6.94
CA LEU A 125 -7.75 9.07 -5.83
C LEU A 125 -9.19 8.58 -6.03
N GLN A 126 -9.38 7.26 -6.02
CA GLN A 126 -10.71 6.66 -6.21
C GLN A 126 -11.31 6.25 -4.88
N LYS A 127 -12.60 6.53 -4.68
CA LYS A 127 -13.38 6.00 -3.54
C LYS A 127 -13.97 4.66 -3.94
N ILE A 128 -13.81 3.68 -3.05
CA ILE A 128 -14.39 2.34 -3.19
C ILE A 128 -15.49 2.19 -2.14
N THR A 129 -16.65 1.70 -2.58
CA THR A 129 -17.75 1.22 -1.74
C THR A 129 -18.05 -0.24 -2.13
N PRO A 130 -18.59 -1.07 -1.22
CA PRO A 130 -19.10 -2.40 -1.56
C PRO A 130 -20.16 -2.36 -2.67
#